data_AF-A0A7V6ZHH4-F1
#
_entry.id   AF-A0A7V6ZHH4-F1
#
_cell.length_a   1.000
_cell.length_b   1.000
_cell.length_c   1.000
_cell.angle_alpha   90.00
_cell.angle_beta   90.00
_cell.angle_gamma   90.00
#
_symmetry.space_group_name_H-M   'P 1'
#
loop_
_entity.id
_entity.type
_entity.pdbx_description
1 polymer ?
#
loop_
_entity_poly.entity_id
_entity_poly.type
_entity_poly.pdbx_seq_one_letter_code
_entity_poly.pdbx_strand_id
1 'polypeptide(L)'
;RRLSADSAQAAGEAPAGPSAQDVAAAEAMTPADRMAMIETMVAGLDERLRQNPADGEGWQRLIRSYVVLGRKDDALDALKRAGEAFPADTQEARAIAALAAELGLVKTE
;
A
#
# COMPACT_ATOMS: atom_id res chain seq x y z
N ARG A 1 25.68 -22.24 43.17
CA ARG A 1 26.88 -21.94 42.33
C ARG A 1 26.88 -22.98 41.21
N ARG A 2 26.81 -22.73 39.90
CA ARG A 2 26.73 -21.55 39.00
C ARG A 2 25.88 -22.06 37.79
N LEU A 3 24.83 -21.36 37.37
CA LEU A 3 24.68 -20.64 36.09
C LEU A 3 25.55 -21.12 34.90
N SER A 4 24.87 -21.57 33.84
CA SER A 4 25.09 -21.32 32.39
C SER A 4 23.77 -21.72 31.70
N ALA A 5 22.86 -20.81 31.32
CA ALA A 5 22.89 -19.95 30.14
C ALA A 5 23.31 -20.72 28.87
N ASP A 6 22.34 -21.29 28.17
CA ASP A 6 22.46 -21.49 26.72
C ASP A 6 21.52 -20.52 26.02
N SER A 7 22.08 -19.87 25.02
CA SER A 7 21.65 -18.61 24.47
C SER A 7 20.87 -18.85 23.19
N ALA A 8 19.85 -18.03 22.97
CA ALA A 8 19.47 -17.48 21.68
C ALA A 8 19.44 -18.44 20.47
N GLN A 9 18.23 -18.75 20.01
CA GLN A 9 17.99 -18.79 18.57
C GLN A 9 16.90 -17.81 18.20
N ALA A 10 17.35 -16.58 17.94
CA ALA A 10 16.71 -15.72 16.96
C ALA A 10 16.84 -16.40 15.59
N ALA A 11 15.70 -16.69 14.96
CA ALA A 11 15.64 -16.93 13.53
C ALA A 11 14.50 -16.07 13.00
N GLY A 12 14.87 -15.03 12.25
CA GLY A 12 13.90 -14.26 11.47
C GLY A 12 13.28 -15.18 10.45
N GLU A 13 11.98 -15.42 10.59
CA GLU A 13 11.19 -15.97 9.51
C GLU A 13 10.80 -14.82 8.59
N ALA A 14 11.18 -14.95 7.31
CA ALA A 14 10.56 -14.23 6.22
C ALA A 14 9.02 -14.24 6.40
N PRO A 15 8.25 -13.28 5.84
CA PRO A 15 6.81 -13.37 5.93
C PRO A 15 6.38 -14.67 5.24
N ALA A 16 6.10 -15.69 6.05
CA ALA A 16 5.50 -16.91 5.60
C ALA A 16 4.19 -16.48 4.93
N GLY A 17 3.93 -16.98 3.72
CA GLY A 17 2.62 -16.78 3.11
C GLY A 17 1.52 -17.17 4.10
N PRO A 18 0.32 -16.59 3.96
CA PRO A 18 -0.78 -16.81 4.91
C PRO A 18 -0.97 -18.30 5.18
N SER A 19 -1.10 -18.66 6.45
CA SER A 19 -1.29 -20.04 6.87
C SER A 19 -2.61 -20.59 6.32
N ALA A 20 -2.77 -21.91 6.32
CA ALA A 20 -4.05 -22.53 5.93
C ALA A 20 -5.23 -22.02 6.77
N GLN A 21 -4.98 -21.62 8.02
CA GLN A 21 -5.99 -20.99 8.88
C GLN A 21 -6.31 -19.56 8.44
N ASP A 22 -5.31 -18.78 8.01
CA ASP A 22 -5.52 -17.43 7.48
C ASP A 22 -6.32 -17.47 6.16
N VAL A 23 -6.05 -18.47 5.32
CA VAL A 23 -6.82 -18.71 4.08
C VAL A 23 -8.26 -19.10 4.41
N ALA A 24 -8.49 -20.04 5.33
CA ALA A 24 -9.85 -20.45 5.73
C ALA A 24 -10.63 -19.31 6.40
N ALA A 25 -9.97 -18.48 7.21
CA ALA A 25 -10.58 -17.30 7.80
C ALA A 25 -10.95 -16.26 6.72
N ALA A 26 -10.09 -16.07 5.72
CA ALA A 26 -10.38 -15.19 4.57
C ALA A 26 -11.52 -15.74 3.68
N GLU A 27 -11.70 -17.06 3.58
CA GLU A 27 -12.82 -17.70 2.88
C GLU A 27 -14.15 -17.53 3.63
N ALA A 28 -14.12 -17.49 4.97
CA ALA A 28 -15.30 -17.29 5.81
C ALA A 28 -15.75 -15.83 5.92
N MET A 29 -14.97 -14.86 5.44
CA MET A 29 -15.29 -13.44 5.52
C MET A 29 -16.49 -13.06 4.65
N THR A 30 -17.39 -12.26 5.23
CA THR A 30 -18.44 -11.61 4.45
C THR A 30 -17.81 -10.59 3.48
N PRO A 31 -18.51 -10.23 2.38
CA PRO A 31 -18.04 -9.17 1.49
C PRO A 31 -17.77 -7.85 2.23
N ALA A 32 -18.58 -7.52 3.25
CA ALA A 32 -18.41 -6.33 4.07
C ALA A 32 -17.13 -6.38 4.91
N ASP A 33 -16.86 -7.50 5.59
CA ASP A 33 -15.63 -7.66 6.38
C ASP A 33 -14.39 -7.59 5.51
N ARG A 34 -14.46 -8.17 4.31
CA ARG A 34 -13.38 -8.10 3.32
C ARG A 34 -13.13 -6.65 2.88
N MET A 35 -14.18 -5.86 2.65
CA MET A 35 -14.02 -4.44 2.31
C MET A 35 -13.40 -3.65 3.45
N ALA A 36 -13.87 -3.83 4.69
CA ALA A 36 -13.30 -3.15 5.85
C ALA A 36 -11.80 -3.47 6.04
N MET A 37 -11.41 -4.73 5.80
CA MET A 37 -10.01 -5.14 5.82
C MET A 37 -9.19 -4.43 4.73
N ILE A 38 -9.69 -4.38 3.49
CA ILE A 38 -9.00 -3.69 2.39
C ILE A 38 -8.87 -2.20 2.69
N GLU A 39 -9.93 -1.55 3.18
CA GLU A 39 -9.87 -0.13 3.55
C GLU A 39 -8.81 0.14 4.62
N THR A 40 -8.69 -0.74 5.61
CA THR A 40 -7.65 -0.66 6.65
C THR A 40 -6.25 -0.80 6.05
N MET A 41 -6.05 -1.74 5.12
CA MET A 41 -4.76 -1.93 4.44
C MET A 41 -4.39 -0.70 3.58
N VAL A 42 -5.36 -0.12 2.88
CA VAL A 42 -5.15 1.09 2.05
C VAL A 42 -4.84 2.30 2.93
N ALA A 43 -5.54 2.47 4.05
CA ALA A 43 -5.24 3.53 5.02
C ALA A 43 -3.83 3.38 5.63
N GLY A 44 -3.41 2.16 5.94
CA GLY A 44 -2.05 1.89 6.42
C GLY A 44 -0.98 2.20 5.36
N LEU A 45 -1.25 1.89 4.10
CA LEU A 45 -0.37 2.28 2.99
C LEU A 45 -0.27 3.80 2.85
N ASP A 46 -1.41 4.50 2.88
CA ASP A 46 -1.48 5.95 2.78
C ASP A 46 -0.64 6.63 3.87
N GLU A 47 -0.82 6.20 5.13
CA GLU A 47 -0.03 6.73 6.25
C GLU A 47 1.46 6.48 6.10
N ARG A 48 1.85 5.27 5.69
CA ARG A 48 3.26 4.94 5.45
C ARG A 48 3.88 5.84 4.38
N LEU A 49 3.14 6.16 3.32
CA LEU A 49 3.62 7.01 2.22
C LEU A 49 3.73 8.48 2.62
N ARG A 50 2.88 8.96 3.54
CA ARG A 50 3.08 10.29 4.16
C ARG A 50 4.41 10.35 4.93
N GLN A 51 4.82 9.25 5.57
CA GLN A 51 6.06 9.17 6.32
C GLN A 51 7.29 8.87 5.42
N ASN A 52 7.09 8.14 4.34
CA ASN A 52 8.12 7.83 3.34
C ASN A 52 7.65 8.26 1.94
N PRO A 53 7.73 9.57 1.62
CA PRO A 53 7.21 10.08 0.35
C PRO A 53 8.04 9.63 -0.86
N ALA A 54 9.25 9.10 -0.66
CA ALA A 54 10.13 8.63 -1.74
C ALA A 54 9.73 7.27 -2.34
N ASP A 55 8.71 6.58 -1.82
CA ASP A 55 8.21 5.30 -2.35
C ASP A 55 7.27 5.52 -3.56
N GLY A 56 7.85 5.77 -4.74
CA GLY A 56 7.11 6.05 -5.98
C GLY A 56 6.20 4.92 -6.43
N GLU A 57 6.63 3.66 -6.26
CA GLU A 57 5.78 2.49 -6.52
C GLU A 57 4.61 2.43 -5.54
N GLY A 58 4.85 2.75 -4.27
CA GLY A 58 3.82 2.81 -3.26
C GLY A 58 2.73 3.83 -3.57
N TRP A 59 3.10 5.02 -4.05
CA TRP A 59 2.13 6.01 -4.53
C TRP A 59 1.29 5.49 -5.70
N GLN A 60 1.92 4.84 -6.67
CA GLN A 60 1.18 4.22 -7.78
C GLN A 60 0.19 3.15 -7.30
N ARG A 61 0.59 2.31 -6.33
CA ARG A 61 -0.32 1.31 -5.74
C ARG A 61 -1.47 2.01 -5.00
N LEU A 62 -1.19 3.04 -4.22
CA LEU A 62 -2.22 3.76 -3.46
C LEU A 62 -3.27 4.39 -4.39
N ILE A 63 -2.83 5.06 -5.46
CA ILE A 63 -3.70 5.67 -6.46
C ILE A 63 -4.61 4.62 -7.11
N ARG A 64 -4.05 3.48 -7.55
CA ARG A 64 -4.85 2.37 -8.12
C ARG A 64 -5.86 1.83 -7.11
N SER A 65 -5.44 1.61 -5.86
CA SER A 65 -6.31 1.09 -4.81
C SER A 65 -7.51 1.98 -4.57
N TYR A 66 -7.31 3.30 -4.49
CA TYR A 66 -8.42 4.23 -4.34
C TYR A 66 -9.37 4.22 -5.54
N VAL A 67 -8.86 4.15 -6.77
CA VAL A 67 -9.71 4.05 -7.97
C VAL A 67 -10.53 2.74 -7.96
N VAL A 68 -9.92 1.60 -7.63
CA VAL A 68 -10.61 0.31 -7.53
C VAL A 68 -11.71 0.34 -6.46
N LEU A 69 -11.49 1.06 -5.36
CA LEU A 69 -12.49 1.26 -4.30
C LEU A 69 -13.56 2.31 -4.65
N GLY A 70 -13.50 2.93 -5.84
CA GLY A 70 -14.41 4.01 -6.24
C GLY A 70 -14.15 5.34 -5.52
N ARG A 71 -13.05 5.44 -4.76
CA ARG A 71 -12.65 6.60 -3.97
C ARG A 71 -11.83 7.58 -4.81
N LYS A 72 -12.46 8.15 -5.85
CA LYS A 72 -11.76 8.99 -6.85
C LYS A 72 -11.11 10.24 -6.24
N ASP A 73 -11.75 10.88 -5.27
CA ASP A 73 -11.21 12.08 -4.62
C ASP A 73 -9.93 11.77 -3.83
N ASP A 74 -9.89 10.63 -3.14
CA ASP A 74 -8.69 10.18 -2.44
C ASP A 74 -7.56 9.80 -3.40
N ALA A 75 -7.89 9.25 -4.58
CA ALA A 75 -6.92 8.99 -5.63
C ALA A 75 -6.28 10.29 -6.16
N LEU A 76 -7.07 11.36 -6.30
CA LEU A 76 -6.58 12.68 -6.72
C LEU A 76 -5.71 13.33 -5.64
N ASP A 77 -6.09 13.21 -4.37
CA ASP A 77 -5.27 13.69 -3.26
C ASP A 77 -3.94 12.93 -3.16
N ALA A 78 -3.95 11.61 -3.31
CA ALA A 78 -2.73 10.80 -3.37
C ALA A 78 -1.85 11.19 -4.57
N LEU A 79 -2.44 11.45 -5.74
CA LEU A 79 -1.73 11.93 -6.92
C LEU A 79 -1.06 13.28 -6.68
N LYS A 80 -1.75 14.22 -6.04
CA LYS A 80 -1.19 15.53 -5.67
C LYS A 80 0.01 15.37 -4.74
N ARG A 81 -0.13 14.59 -3.67
CA ARG A 81 0.94 14.34 -2.69
C ARG A 81 2.15 13.64 -3.31
N ALA A 82 1.91 12.69 -4.23
CA ALA A 82 2.99 12.07 -4.99
C ALA A 82 3.72 13.10 -5.89
N GLY A 83 3.00 14.02 -6.53
CA GLY A 83 3.59 15.11 -7.32
C GLY A 83 4.41 16.11 -6.50
N GLU A 84 4.11 16.28 -5.21
CA GLU A 84 4.92 17.07 -4.27
C GLU A 84 6.20 16.35 -3.85
N ALA A 85 6.18 15.01 -3.83
CA ALA A 85 7.32 14.18 -3.47
C ALA A 85 8.33 14.00 -4.61
N PHE A 86 7.87 13.98 -5.86
CA PHE A 86 8.71 13.73 -7.03
C PHE A 86 8.72 14.93 -7.99
N PRO A 87 9.89 15.56 -8.20
CA PRO A 87 10.06 16.55 -9.25
C PRO A 87 9.66 16.00 -10.64
N ALA A 88 9.09 16.85 -11.49
CA ALA A 88 8.47 16.45 -12.76
C ALA A 88 9.43 15.78 -13.77
N ASP A 89 10.74 15.99 -13.62
CA ASP A 89 11.80 15.42 -14.45
C ASP A 89 12.27 14.03 -13.99
N THR A 90 11.76 13.53 -12.87
CA THR A 90 12.04 12.18 -12.37
C THR A 90 11.30 11.10 -13.16
N GLN A 91 11.81 9.87 -13.09
CA GLN A 91 11.15 8.73 -13.73
C GLN A 91 9.86 8.37 -13.00
N GLU A 92 9.83 8.54 -11.69
CA GLU A 92 8.71 8.31 -10.80
C GLU A 92 7.55 9.26 -11.13
N ALA A 93 7.82 10.57 -11.27
CA ALA A 93 6.80 11.55 -11.66
C ALA A 93 6.18 11.21 -13.03
N ARG A 94 7.00 10.80 -14.01
CA ARG A 94 6.51 10.35 -15.32
C ARG A 94 5.63 9.10 -15.21
N ALA A 95 6.03 8.12 -14.41
CA ALA A 95 5.25 6.89 -14.20
C ALA A 95 3.91 7.17 -13.50
N ILE A 96 3.92 8.03 -12.48
CA ILE A 96 2.72 8.46 -11.76
C ILE A 96 1.77 9.24 -12.68
N ALA A 97 2.30 10.15 -13.51
CA ALA A 97 1.50 10.89 -14.48
C ALA A 97 0.87 9.98 -15.55
N ALA A 98 1.64 9.01 -16.08
CA ALA A 98 1.14 8.04 -17.03
C ALA A 98 0.01 7.19 -16.42
N LEU A 99 0.18 6.74 -15.18
CA LEU A 99 -0.86 6.03 -14.44
C LEU A 99 -2.11 6.89 -14.24
N ALA A 100 -1.96 8.16 -13.88
CA ALA A 100 -3.09 9.07 -13.71
C ALA A 100 -3.90 9.25 -15.01
N ALA A 101 -3.22 9.29 -16.16
CA ALA A 101 -3.86 9.32 -17.48
C ALA A 101 -4.59 8.01 -17.79
N GLU A 102 -3.96 6.86 -17.54
CA GLU A 102 -4.57 5.53 -17.70
C GLU A 102 -5.86 5.39 -16.89
N LEU A 103 -5.87 5.90 -15.65
CA LEU A 103 -7.00 5.82 -14.73
C LEU A 103 -8.05 6.93 -14.94
N GLY A 104 -7.87 7.83 -15.91
CA GLY A 104 -8.80 8.95 -16.15
C GLY A 104 -8.91 9.91 -14.96
N LEU A 105 -7.80 10.11 -14.23
CA LEU A 105 -7.70 11.05 -13.11
C LEU A 105 -7.27 12.45 -13.58
N VAL A 106 -6.68 12.57 -14.77
CA VAL A 106 -6.42 13.86 -15.41
C VAL A 106 -7.46 14.13 -16.49
N LYS A 107 -7.98 15.36 -16.54
CA LYS A 107 -8.77 15.81 -17.68
C LYS A 107 -7.85 15.94 -18.88
N THR A 108 -8.03 15.08 -19.89
CA THR A 108 -7.71 15.44 -21.27
C THR A 108 -8.74 16.50 -21.68
N GLU A 109 -8.31 17.77 -21.71
CA GLU A 109 -9.05 18.80 -22.44
C GLU A 109 -8.80 18.69 -23.94
#